data_AF-A0A6N7SUN6-F1
#
_entry.id   AF-A0A6N7SUN6-F1
#
_cell.length_a   1.000
_cell.length_b   1.000
_cell.length_c   1.000
_cell.angle_alpha   90.00
_cell.angle_beta   90.00
_cell.angle_gamma   90.00
#
_symmetry.space_group_name_H-M   'P 1'
#
loop_
_entity.id
_entity.type
_entity.pdbx_description
1 polymer ?
#
loop_
_entity_poly.entity_id
_entity_poly.type
_entity_poly.pdbx_seq_one_letter_code
_entity_poly.pdbx_strand_id
1 'polypeptide(L)' 'MASLETYYREKCNTSRAAEVLFIHRTTFLERLRRIRRFLCMDLDDPKNRIYLILSMEVLKNDN' A
#
# COMPACT_ATOMS: atom_id res chain seq x y z
N MET A 1 -5.02 -6.16 -0.65
CA MET A 1 -4.31 -5.32 -1.65
C MET A 1 -4.74 -3.85 -1.64
N ALA A 2 -6.04 -3.52 -1.60
CA ALA A 2 -6.54 -2.15 -1.78
C ALA A 2 -5.81 -1.05 -0.97
N SER A 3 -5.49 -1.27 0.32
CA SER A 3 -4.80 -0.24 1.12
C SER A 3 -3.38 0.10 0.64
N LEU A 4 -2.59 -0.88 0.20
CA LEU A 4 -1.23 -0.62 -0.29
C LEU A 4 -1.26 -0.05 -1.72
N GLU A 5 -2.18 -0.52 -2.55
CA GLU A 5 -2.36 0.02 -3.90
C GLU A 5 -2.78 1.49 -3.86
N THR A 6 -3.79 1.85 -3.06
CA THR A 6 -4.21 3.23 -2.89
C THR A 6 -3.10 4.08 -2.28
N TYR A 7 -2.31 3.53 -1.35
CA TYR A 7 -1.15 4.23 -0.79
C TYR A 7 -0.16 4.67 -1.86
N TYR A 8 0.21 3.76 -2.77
CA TYR A 8 1.14 4.07 -3.86
C TYR A 8 0.54 4.95 -4.93
N ARG A 9 -0.75 4.81 -5.22
CA ARG A 9 -1.50 5.67 -6.17
C ARG A 9 -1.54 7.12 -5.71
N GLU A 10 -1.79 7.33 -4.41
CA GLU A 10 -1.81 8.66 -3.78
C GLU A 10 -0.41 9.15 -3.38
N LYS A 11 0.65 8.69 -4.08
CA LYS A 11 2.04 9.14 -3.90
C LYS A 11 2.53 9.02 -2.45
N CYS A 12 2.20 7.92 -1.78
CA CYS A 12 2.52 7.67 -0.37
C CYS A 12 1.86 8.66 0.62
N ASN A 13 0.82 9.37 0.20
CA ASN A 13 0.05 10.24 1.09
C ASN A 13 -0.98 9.44 1.89
N THR A 14 -0.66 9.18 3.16
CA THR A 14 -1.53 8.41 4.08
C THR A 14 -2.90 9.04 4.30
N SER A 15 -3.00 10.38 4.36
CA SER A 15 -4.27 11.06 4.62
C SER A 15 -5.16 10.96 3.38
N ARG A 16 -4.59 11.24 2.20
CA ARG A 16 -5.33 11.16 0.94
C ARG A 16 -5.78 9.73 0.62
N ALA A 17 -4.92 8.75 0.86
CA ALA A 17 -5.27 7.35 0.65
C ALA A 17 -6.36 6.86 1.61
N ALA A 18 -6.39 7.37 2.85
CA ALA A 18 -7.46 7.07 3.80
C ALA A 18 -8.81 7.68 3.36
N GLU A 19 -8.79 8.94 2.86
CA GLU A 19 -9.96 9.60 2.27
C GLU A 19 -10.52 8.81 1.09
N VAL A 20 -9.66 8.39 0.15
CA VAL A 20 -10.06 7.61 -1.04
C VAL A 20 -10.73 6.28 -0.66
N LEU A 21 -10.29 5.66 0.43
CA LEU A 21 -10.87 4.42 0.95
C LEU A 21 -12.03 4.63 1.93
N PHE A 22 -12.46 5.88 2.17
CA PHE A 22 -13.52 6.23 3.13
C PHE A 22 -13.28 5.66 4.53
N ILE A 23 -12.03 5.64 4.99
CA ILE A 23 -11.66 5.18 6.33
C ILE A 23 -10.86 6.21 7.09
N HIS A 24 -10.89 6.12 8.42
CA HIS A 24 -10.12 7.02 9.26
C HIS A 24 -8.61 6.81 9.08
N ARG A 25 -7.84 7.91 9.11
CA ARG A 25 -6.38 7.90 8.94
C ARG A 25 -5.66 6.94 9.87
N THR A 26 -6.07 6.87 11.15
CA THR A 26 -5.44 5.95 12.12
C THR A 26 -5.65 4.49 11.75
N THR A 27 -6.85 4.14 11.28
CA THR A 27 -7.17 2.80 10.76
C THR A 27 -6.32 2.47 9.53
N PHE A 28 -6.15 3.42 8.62
CA PHE A 28 -5.31 3.24 7.43
C PHE A 28 -3.83 3.01 7.82
N LEU A 29 -3.30 3.80 8.75
CA LEU A 29 -1.93 3.62 9.26
C LEU A 29 -1.72 2.25 9.90
N GLU A 30 -2.69 1.76 10.67
CA GLU A 30 -2.61 0.43 11.28
C GLU A 30 -2.60 -0.69 10.22
N ARG A 31 -3.40 -0.54 9.15
CA ARG A 31 -3.34 -1.46 8.01
C ARG A 31 -1.95 -1.44 7.36
N LEU A 32 -1.37 -0.27 7.10
CA LEU A 32 0.00 -0.17 6.57
C LEU A 32 1.05 -0.77 7.51
N ARG A 33 0.91 -0.61 8.83
CA ARG A 33 1.80 -1.25 9.80
C ARG A 33 1.69 -2.78 9.75
N ARG A 34 0.50 -3.32 9.62
CA ARG A 34 0.29 -4.77 9.45
C ARG A 34 0.93 -5.27 8.16
N ILE A 35 0.80 -4.53 7.06
CA ILE A 35 1.41 -4.85 5.77
C ILE A 35 2.95 -4.82 5.86
N ARG A 36 3.54 -3.79 6.47
CA ARG A 36 5.00 -3.72 6.73
C ARG A 36 5.49 -4.93 7.51
N ARG A 37 4.78 -5.31 8.59
CA ARG A 37 5.14 -6.47 9.41
C ARG A 37 5.02 -7.79 8.65
N PHE A 38 4.00 -7.92 7.80
CA PHE A 38 3.78 -9.13 7.01
C PHE A 38 4.85 -9.31 5.92
N LEU A 39 5.21 -8.23 5.23
CA LEU A 39 6.17 -8.25 4.13
C LEU A 39 7.63 -8.19 4.61
N CYS A 40 7.86 -7.76 5.85
CA CYS A 40 9.19 -7.42 6.37
C CYS A 40 9.96 -6.45 5.45
N MET A 41 9.23 -5.53 4.81
CA MET A 41 9.74 -4.56 3.85
C MET A 41 9.43 -3.14 4.30
N ASP A 42 10.35 -2.23 4.01
CA ASP A 42 10.04 -0.81 4.01
C ASP A 42 9.22 -0.49 2.75
N LEU A 43 8.00 0.02 2.95
CA LEU A 43 7.10 0.36 1.85
C LEU A 43 7.51 1.65 1.14
N ASP A 44 8.32 2.48 1.80
CA ASP A 44 8.77 3.77 1.31
C ASP A 44 10.15 3.69 0.61
N ASP A 45 10.84 2.56 0.73
CA ASP A 45 12.05 2.28 -0.06
C ASP A 45 11.70 2.17 -1.55
N PRO A 46 12.38 2.93 -2.45
CA PRO A 46 12.07 2.93 -3.87
C PRO A 46 12.18 1.56 -4.54
N LYS A 47 13.13 0.70 -4.12
CA LYS A 47 13.31 -0.63 -4.73
C LYS A 47 12.17 -1.55 -4.32
N ASN A 48 11.83 -1.57 -3.03
CA ASN A 48 10.70 -2.34 -2.52
C ASN A 48 9.38 -1.89 -3.16
N ARG A 49 9.20 -0.57 -3.35
CA ARG A 49 8.01 -0.03 -4.02
C ARG A 49 7.88 -0.54 -5.45
N ILE A 50 8.96 -0.53 -6.24
CA ILE A 50 8.93 -1.05 -7.62
C ILE A 50 8.56 -2.54 -7.60
N TYR A 51 9.21 -3.33 -6.74
CA TYR A 51 8.92 -4.75 -6.59
C TYR A 51 7.45 -5.01 -6.26
N LEU A 52 6.90 -4.30 -5.27
CA LEU A 52 5.53 -4.47 -4.80
C LEU A 52 4.50 -4.06 -5.87
N ILE A 53 4.74 -2.96 -6.60
CA ILE A 53 3.85 -2.55 -7.70
C ILE A 53 3.83 -3.63 -8.79
N LEU A 54 5.00 -4.14 -9.19
CA LEU A 54 5.10 -5.19 -10.20
C LEU A 54 4.41 -6.47 -9.74
N SER A 55 4.65 -6.91 -8.51
CA SER A 55 3.99 -8.10 -7.96
C SER A 55 2.47 -7.96 -7.93
N MET A 56 1.94 -6.78 -7.58
CA MET A 56 0.49 -6.54 -7.63
C MET A 56 -0.07 -6.62 -9.05
N GLU A 57 0.67 -6.13 -10.04
CA GLU A 57 0.24 -6.16 -11.44
C GLU A 57 0.24 -7.58 -11.99
N VAL A 58 1.28 -8.36 -11.71
CA VAL A 58 1.33 -9.79 -12.09
C VAL A 58 0.16 -10.55 -11.47
N LEU A 59 -0.10 -10.36 -10.17
CA LEU A 59 -1.20 -11.04 -9.48
C LEU A 59 -2.59 -10.64 -10.00
N LYS A 60 -2.76 -9.44 -10.58
CA LYS A 60 -4.03 -9.04 -11.21
C LYS A 60 -4.24 -9.70 -12.56
N ASN A 61 -3.17 -9.93 -13.31
CA ASN A 61 -3.21 -10.55 -14.63
C ASN A 61 -3.35 -12.07 -14.57
N ASP A 62 -3.01 -12.69 -13.43
CA ASP A 62 -3.18 -14.13 -13.19
C ASP A 62 -4.59 -14.52 -12.66
N ASN A 63 -5.54 -13.57 -12.57
CA ASN A 63 -6.94 -13.79 -12.14
C ASN A 63 -7.96 -13.52 -13.25
#